data_AF-A0A0B4BM16-F1
#
_entry.id   AF-A0A0B4BM16-F1
#
_cell.length_a   1.000
_cell.length_b   1.000
_cell.length_c   1.000
_cell.angle_alpha   90.00
_cell.angle_beta   90.00
_cell.angle_gamma   90.00
#
_symmetry.space_group_name_H-M   'P 1'
#
loop_
_entity.id
_entity.type
_entity.pdbx_description
1 polymer ?
#
loop_
_entity_poly.entity_id
_entity_poly.type
_entity_poly.pdbx_seq_one_letter_code
_entity_poly.pdbx_strand_id
1 'polypeptide(L)' 'MTQPMATVQHARALYRAHGDKAEAHAAQNARAASDAGNSAEAEDWRKIRATIRQLRGANQT' A
#
# COMPACT_ATOMS: atom_id res chain seq x y z
N MET A 1 10.87 0.87 -18.55
CA MET A 1 10.99 0.09 -17.31
C MET A 1 10.47 0.97 -16.19
N THR A 2 9.19 0.83 -15.85
CA THR A 2 8.53 1.70 -14.85
C THR A 2 9.15 1.40 -13.50
N GLN A 3 9.92 2.35 -12.96
CA GLN A 3 10.49 2.22 -11.63
C GLN A 3 9.33 2.17 -10.64
N PRO A 4 9.13 1.09 -9.87
CA PRO A 4 8.11 1.09 -8.83
C PRO A 4 8.49 2.20 -7.86
N MET A 5 7.54 3.10 -7.55
CA MET A 5 7.59 3.86 -6.30
C MET A 5 8.02 2.87 -5.21
N ALA A 6 8.92 3.22 -4.31
CA ALA A 6 9.51 2.30 -3.34
C ALA A 6 8.44 1.72 -2.38
N THR A 7 7.59 0.81 -2.88
CA THR A 7 6.27 0.45 -2.37
C THR A 7 6.40 -0.28 -1.04
N VAL A 8 7.47 -1.07 -0.88
CA VAL A 8 7.76 -1.77 0.38
C VAL A 8 8.24 -0.81 1.48
N GLN A 9 9.12 0.15 1.15
CA GLN A 9 9.57 1.14 2.14
C GLN A 9 8.44 2.10 2.52
N HIS A 10 7.67 2.55 1.52
CA HIS A 10 6.50 3.39 1.73
C HIS A 10 5.42 2.66 2.57
N ALA A 11 5.16 1.38 2.29
CA ALA A 11 4.26 0.55 3.10
C ALA A 11 4.71 0.42 4.57
N ARG A 12 6.02 0.21 4.81
CA ARG A 12 6.57 0.15 6.18
C ARG A 12 6.45 1.49 6.90
N ALA A 13 6.73 2.60 6.22
CA ALA A 13 6.59 3.94 6.78
C ALA A 13 5.12 4.24 7.11
N LEU A 14 4.21 3.94 6.19
CA LEU A 14 2.77 4.12 6.36
C LEU A 14 2.21 3.26 7.50
N TYR A 15 2.63 1.99 7.58
CA TYR A 15 2.22 1.09 8.67
C TYR A 15 2.77 1.54 10.02
N ARG A 16 4.02 2.01 10.08
CA ARG A 16 4.60 2.56 11.32
C ARG A 16 3.88 3.84 11.77
N ALA A 17 3.46 4.69 10.83
CA ALA A 17 2.79 5.95 11.14
C ALA A 17 1.30 5.77 11.48
N HIS A 18 0.60 4.86 10.81
CA HIS A 18 -0.87 4.74 10.87
C HIS A 18 -1.39 3.40 11.41
N GLY A 19 -0.53 2.40 11.60
CA GLY A 19 -0.91 1.06 12.07
C GLY A 19 -1.99 0.43 11.18
N ASP A 20 -3.10 0.02 11.80
CA ASP A 20 -4.26 -0.56 11.09
C ASP A 20 -4.91 0.37 10.06
N LYS A 21 -4.81 1.69 10.24
CA LYS A 21 -5.36 2.65 9.26
C LYS A 21 -4.57 2.66 7.95
N ALA A 22 -3.33 2.14 7.94
CA ALA A 22 -2.50 2.08 6.74
C ALA A 22 -3.12 1.17 5.66
N GLU A 23 -3.77 0.06 6.04
CA GLU A 23 -4.42 -0.82 5.04
C GLU A 23 -5.61 -0.12 4.38
N ALA A 24 -6.43 0.58 5.18
CA ALA A 24 -7.59 1.32 4.69
C ALA A 24 -7.17 2.45 3.74
N HIS A 25 -6.11 3.18 4.10
CA HIS A 25 -5.55 4.26 3.28
C HIS A 25 -5.02 3.72 1.93
N ALA A 26 -4.27 2.61 1.95
CA ALA A 26 -3.78 1.97 0.73
C ALA A 26 -4.93 1.43 -0.16
N ALA A 27 -5.99 0.88 0.46
CA ALA A 27 -7.16 0.41 -0.28
C ALA A 27 -7.96 1.55 -0.92
N GLN A 28 -8.06 2.70 -0.24
CA GLN A 28 -8.76 3.88 -0.74
C GLN A 28 -8.00 4.49 -1.92
N ASN A 29 -6.68 4.66 -1.80
CA ASN A 29 -5.87 5.20 -2.90
C ASN A 29 -5.80 4.24 -4.09
N ALA A 30 -5.78 2.92 -3.90
CA ALA A 30 -5.86 1.97 -5.01
C ALA A 30 -7.15 2.15 -5.83
N ARG A 31 -8.27 2.44 -5.16
CA ARG A 31 -9.56 2.72 -5.82
C ARG A 31 -9.54 4.08 -6.51
N ALA A 32 -9.05 5.12 -5.84
CA ALA A 32 -8.95 6.47 -6.42
C ALA A 32 -8.04 6.48 -7.66
N ALA A 33 -6.89 5.80 -7.62
CA ALA A 33 -5.99 5.66 -8.75
C ALA A 33 -6.64 4.89 -9.92
N SER A 34 -7.43 3.85 -9.62
CA SER A 34 -8.18 3.12 -10.63
C SER A 34 -9.28 3.97 -11.27
N ASP A 35 -9.98 4.78 -10.47
CA ASP A 35 -11.03 5.70 -10.92
C ASP A 35 -10.44 6.82 -11.80
N ALA A 36 -9.25 7.32 -11.43
CA ALA A 36 -8.49 8.28 -12.20
C ALA A 36 -7.83 7.68 -13.48
N GLY A 37 -8.00 6.39 -13.75
CA GLY A 37 -7.38 5.70 -14.90
C GLY A 37 -5.89 5.41 -14.75
N ASN A 38 -5.29 5.71 -13.60
CA ASN A 38 -3.88 5.49 -13.28
C ASN A 38 -3.64 4.04 -12.82
N SER A 39 -3.63 3.14 -13.78
CA SER A 39 -3.43 1.70 -13.55
C SER A 39 -2.10 1.36 -12.89
N ALA A 40 -1.03 2.10 -13.20
CA ALA A 40 0.28 1.92 -12.59
C ALA A 40 0.25 2.23 -11.08
N GLU A 41 -0.36 3.36 -10.71
CA GLU A 41 -0.47 3.79 -9.33
C GLU A 41 -1.42 2.88 -8.54
N ALA A 42 -2.52 2.43 -9.16
CA ALA A 42 -3.42 1.44 -8.56
C ALA A 42 -2.70 0.11 -8.24
N GLU A 43 -1.78 -0.31 -9.11
CA GLU A 43 -0.98 -1.51 -8.87
C GLU A 43 0.06 -1.33 -7.76
N ASP A 44 0.68 -0.15 -7.67
CA ASP A 44 1.57 0.20 -6.56
C ASP A 44 0.82 0.20 -5.22
N TRP A 45 -0.38 0.79 -5.17
CA TRP A 45 -1.21 0.76 -3.97
C TRP A 45 -1.65 -0.66 -3.58
N ARG A 46 -1.91 -1.55 -4.54
CA ARG A 46 -2.16 -2.98 -4.26
C ARG A 46 -0.93 -3.66 -3.65
N LYS A 47 0.27 -3.39 -4.16
CA LYS A 47 1.55 -3.92 -3.62
C LYS A 47 1.81 -3.39 -2.20
N ILE A 48 1.55 -2.10 -1.96
CA ILE A 48 1.63 -1.48 -0.62
C ILE A 48 0.69 -2.19 0.36
N ARG A 49 -0.58 -2.38 -0.03
CA ARG A 49 -1.59 -3.04 0.80
C ARG A 49 -1.21 -4.49 1.14
N ALA A 50 -0.68 -5.24 0.17
CA ALA A 50 -0.20 -6.61 0.40
C ALA A 50 0.97 -6.63 1.39
N THR A 51 1.89 -5.68 1.29
CA THR A 51 3.01 -5.54 2.23
C THR A 51 2.52 -5.21 3.63
N ILE A 52 1.59 -4.27 3.77
CA ILE A 52 0.98 -3.90 5.07
C ILE A 52 0.32 -5.12 5.73
N ARG A 53 -0.40 -5.94 4.95
CA ARG A 53 -1.01 -7.19 5.44
C ARG A 53 0.02 -8.18 5.96
N GLN A 54 1.14 -8.35 5.24
CA GLN A 54 2.24 -9.19 5.69
C GLN A 54 2.88 -8.65 6.98
N LEU A 55 3.08 -7.34 7.08
CA LEU A 55 3.60 -6.70 8.31
C LEU A 55 2.67 -6.87 9.51
N ARG A 56 1.36 -6.76 9.31
CA ARG A 56 0.37 -6.98 10.37
C ARG A 56 0.33 -8.44 10.81
N GLY A 57 0.36 -9.38 9.86
CA GLY A 57 0.42 -10.82 10.17
C GLY A 57 1.70 -11.22 10.90
N ALA A 58 2.84 -10.63 10.54
CA ALA A 58 4.11 -10.84 11.23
C ALA A 58 4.18 -10.24 12.65
N ASN A 59 3.23 -9.36 13.01
CA ASN A 59 3.14 -8.71 14.34
C ASN A 59 2.00 -9.31 15.20
N GLN A 60 1.28 -10.32 14.69
CA GLN A 60 0.25 -11.07 15.43
C GLN A 60 0.83 -12.40 15.95
N THR A 61 1.96 -12.33 16.66
CA THR A 61 2.54 -13.45 17.42
C THR A 61 2.23 -13.32 18.90
#